data_AF-A0A936BYA7-F1
#
_entry.id   AF-A0A936BYA7-F1
#
_cell.length_a   1.000
_cell.length_b   1.000
_cell.length_c   1.000
_cell.angle_alpha   90.00
_cell.angle_beta   90.00
_cell.angle_gamma   90.00
#
_symmetry.space_group_name_H-M   'P 1'
#
loop_
_entity.id
_entity.type
_entity.pdbx_description
1 polymer ?
#
loop_
_entity_poly.entity_id
_entity_poly.type
_entity_poly.pdbx_seq_one_letter_code
_entity_poly.pdbx_strand_id
1 'polypeptide(L)'
;MTGKLFRKRRGRGYVFTEKPPEPKPVHGPVRRPARVAQMLAFAHGLGAAIERGDFRDQADAARYYQLTRARITQLMNLTLLAPDIQEQVLYLEAVDGREPMSERDLRTVIYAGDWGAQRIEWRHLREQTAYASDASDHPHS
;
A
#
# COMPACT_ATOMS: atom_id res chain seq x y z
N MET A 1 -2.63 -36.04 38.33
CA MET A 1 -2.81 -34.60 38.01
C MET A 1 -2.13 -34.33 36.68
N THR A 2 -2.89 -34.09 35.61
CA THR A 2 -2.32 -33.85 34.27
C THR A 2 -2.02 -32.36 34.13
N GLY A 3 -0.75 -31.98 34.33
CA GLY A 3 -0.30 -30.61 34.05
C GLY A 3 -0.30 -30.35 32.54
N LYS A 4 -1.06 -29.34 32.09
CA LYS A 4 -1.11 -28.96 30.67
C LYS A 4 0.17 -28.19 30.32
N LEU A 5 1.06 -28.81 29.56
CA LEU A 5 2.29 -28.20 29.09
C LEU A 5 2.06 -27.44 27.78
N PHE A 6 2.53 -26.19 27.71
CA PHE A 6 2.46 -25.32 26.54
C PHE A 6 3.80 -25.28 25.81
N ARG A 7 3.78 -25.40 24.48
CA ARG A 7 4.99 -25.35 23.65
C ARG A 7 5.32 -23.91 23.26
N LYS A 8 6.43 -23.35 23.78
CA LYS A 8 6.95 -22.02 23.45
C LYS A 8 8.21 -22.14 22.58
N ARG A 9 8.24 -21.48 21.42
CA ARG A 9 9.43 -21.45 20.54
C ARG A 9 10.54 -20.60 21.17
N ARG A 10 11.77 -21.12 21.21
CA ARG A 10 12.98 -20.39 21.65
C ARG A 10 14.10 -20.61 20.63
N GLY A 11 14.39 -19.60 19.82
CA GLY A 11 15.34 -19.71 18.71
C GLY A 11 14.87 -20.73 17.64
N ARG A 12 15.72 -21.72 17.34
CA ARG A 12 15.40 -22.84 16.42
C ARG A 12 14.73 -24.04 17.11
N GLY A 13 14.55 -24.01 18.43
CA GLY A 13 13.95 -25.10 19.21
C GLY A 13 12.62 -24.72 19.88
N TYR A 14 12.06 -25.68 20.61
CA TYR A 14 10.86 -25.50 21.43
C TYR A 14 11.14 -25.87 22.89
N VAL A 15 10.54 -25.13 23.81
CA VAL A 15 10.55 -25.37 25.26
C VAL A 15 9.12 -25.60 25.71
N PHE A 16 8.90 -26.52 26.64
CA PHE A 16 7.59 -26.76 27.24
C PHE A 16 7.49 -26.00 28.56
N THR A 17 6.43 -25.20 28.74
CA THR A 17 6.18 -24.39 29.92
C THR A 17 4.83 -24.75 30.52
N GLU A 18 4.73 -24.84 31.83
CA GLU A 18 3.44 -25.03 32.52
C GLU A 18 2.60 -23.75 32.50
N LYS A 19 3.26 -22.58 32.46
CA LYS A 19 2.60 -21.29 32.30
C LYS A 19 2.16 -21.13 30.83
N PRO A 20 0.89 -20.76 30.56
CA PRO A 20 0.46 -20.36 29.23
C PRO A 20 1.39 -19.27 28.68
N PRO A 21 1.71 -19.28 27.38
CA PRO A 21 2.44 -18.16 26.78
C PRO A 21 1.64 -16.88 27.06
N GLU A 22 2.34 -15.84 27.53
CA GLU A 22 1.72 -14.54 27.71
C GLU A 22 1.05 -14.13 26.39
N PRO A 23 -0.22 -13.68 26.43
CA PRO A 23 -0.87 -13.21 25.23
C PRO A 23 0.00 -12.14 24.60
N LYS A 24 0.22 -12.23 23.28
CA LYS A 24 0.93 -11.16 22.56
C LYS A 24 0.24 -9.84 22.92
N PRO A 25 0.99 -8.80 23.33
CA PRO A 25 0.38 -7.52 23.62
C PRO A 25 -0.47 -7.11 22.44
N VAL A 26 -1.77 -6.92 22.70
CA VAL A 26 -2.73 -6.47 21.70
C VAL A 26 -2.42 -5.00 21.48
N HIS A 27 -1.56 -4.71 20.52
CA HIS A 27 -1.41 -3.35 20.02
C HIS A 27 -2.64 -3.04 19.17
N GLY A 28 -3.17 -1.81 19.29
CA GLY A 28 -4.17 -1.32 18.35
C GLY A 28 -3.65 -1.40 16.90
N PRO A 29 -4.53 -1.37 15.91
CA PRO A 29 -4.15 -1.52 14.51
C PRO A 29 -3.10 -0.48 14.12
N VAL A 30 -1.99 -0.94 13.54
CA VAL A 30 -0.90 -0.07 13.09
C VAL A 30 -1.28 0.50 11.74
N ARG A 31 -1.52 1.81 11.69
CA ARG A 31 -1.85 2.56 10.48
C ARG A 31 -0.62 3.29 9.94
N ARG A 32 -0.43 3.25 8.63
CA ARG A 32 0.61 3.99 7.91
C ARG A 32 0.09 4.40 6.54
N PRO A 33 0.61 5.49 5.92
CA PRO A 33 0.26 5.81 4.54
C PRO A 33 0.51 4.60 3.62
N ALA A 34 -0.48 4.27 2.80
CA ALA A 34 -0.39 3.17 1.84
C ALA A 34 0.78 3.37 0.89
N ARG A 35 1.30 2.28 0.33
CA ARG A 35 2.44 2.34 -0.58
C ARG A 35 2.13 3.19 -1.82
N VAL A 36 0.91 3.08 -2.35
CA VAL A 36 0.44 3.88 -3.48
C VAL A 36 0.34 5.37 -3.14
N ALA A 37 -0.04 5.72 -1.91
CA ALA A 37 -0.04 7.11 -1.43
C ALA A 37 1.37 7.69 -1.42
N GLN A 38 2.34 6.94 -0.88
CA GLN A 38 3.75 7.34 -0.86
C GLN A 38 4.31 7.49 -2.29
N MET A 39 3.91 6.60 -3.21
CA MET A 39 4.32 6.66 -4.62
C MET A 39 3.79 7.91 -5.33
N LEU A 40 2.52 8.26 -5.11
CA LEU A 40 1.93 9.47 -5.67
C LEU A 40 2.57 10.73 -5.09
N ALA A 41 2.78 10.78 -3.77
CA ALA A 41 3.48 11.90 -3.12
C ALA A 41 4.91 12.06 -3.67
N PHE A 42 5.63 10.94 -3.86
CA PHE A 42 6.95 10.96 -4.46
C PHE A 42 6.91 11.45 -5.92
N ALA A 43 5.92 11.04 -6.71
CA ALA A 43 5.78 11.47 -8.10
C ALA A 43 5.57 12.98 -8.22
N HIS A 44 4.74 13.57 -7.35
CA HIS A 44 4.60 15.03 -7.26
C HIS A 44 5.91 15.71 -6.87
N GLY A 45 6.61 15.18 -5.87
CA GLY A 45 7.93 15.69 -5.47
C GLY A 45 8.96 15.63 -6.61
N LEU A 46 8.93 14.56 -7.40
CA LEU A 46 9.79 14.38 -8.56
C LEU A 46 9.45 15.36 -9.69
N GLY A 47 8.16 15.55 -10.00
CA GLY A 47 7.70 16.55 -10.97
C GLY A 47 8.18 17.96 -10.58
N ALA A 48 7.97 18.34 -9.33
CA ALA A 48 8.41 19.63 -8.81
C ALA A 48 9.94 19.78 -8.83
N ALA A 49 10.70 18.71 -8.60
CA ALA A 49 12.17 18.74 -8.68
C ALA A 49 12.65 18.96 -10.13
N ILE A 50 11.98 18.36 -11.12
CA ILE A 50 12.26 18.61 -12.54
C ILE A 50 11.91 20.05 -12.91
N GLU A 51 10.75 20.55 -12.48
CA GLU A 51 10.32 21.93 -12.75
C GLU A 51 11.28 22.98 -12.15
N ARG A 52 11.85 22.71 -10.97
CA ARG A 52 12.88 23.57 -10.36
C ARG A 52 14.26 23.44 -11.01
N GLY A 53 14.47 22.44 -11.86
CA GLY A 53 15.76 22.16 -12.50
C GLY A 53 16.72 21.33 -11.66
N ASP A 54 16.28 20.73 -10.55
CA ASP A 54 17.09 19.79 -9.75
C ASP A 54 17.44 18.54 -10.56
N PHE A 55 16.56 18.16 -11.50
CA PHE A 55 16.79 17.13 -12.52
C PHE A 55 16.45 17.68 -13.89
N ARG A 56 17.25 17.35 -14.91
CA ARG A 56 16.99 17.83 -16.27
C ARG A 56 15.72 17.23 -16.88
N ASP A 57 15.50 15.94 -16.62
CA ASP A 57 14.36 15.18 -17.10
C ASP A 57 14.14 13.91 -16.26
N GLN A 58 13.10 13.14 -16.59
CA GLN A 58 12.79 11.87 -15.92
C GLN A 58 13.91 10.82 -16.06
N ALA A 59 14.70 10.85 -17.14
CA ALA A 59 15.80 9.91 -17.32
C ALA A 59 17.00 10.26 -16.45
N ASP A 60 17.24 11.53 -16.19
CA ASP A 60 18.22 12.04 -15.24
C ASP A 60 17.86 11.59 -13.82
N ALA A 61 16.61 11.80 -13.42
CA ALA A 61 16.09 11.32 -12.14
C ALA A 61 16.18 9.79 -12.01
N ALA A 62 15.87 9.03 -13.07
CA ALA A 62 16.01 7.58 -13.07
C ALA A 62 17.44 7.13 -12.72
N ARG A 63 18.45 7.77 -13.34
CA ARG A 63 19.86 7.47 -13.04
C ARG A 63 20.23 7.84 -11.61
N TYR A 64 19.79 9.00 -11.13
CA TYR A 64 20.05 9.46 -9.77
C TYR A 64 19.50 8.50 -8.71
N TYR A 65 18.24 8.09 -8.84
CA TYR A 65 17.59 7.16 -7.92
C TYR A 65 17.95 5.69 -8.18
N GLN A 66 18.80 5.39 -9.17
CA GLN A 66 19.16 4.02 -9.60
C GLN A 66 17.92 3.18 -9.93
N LEU A 67 16.89 3.82 -10.49
CA LEU A 67 15.66 3.20 -10.95
C LEU A 67 15.66 3.06 -12.47
N THR A 68 14.91 2.09 -12.97
CA THR A 68 14.68 2.01 -14.42
C THR A 68 13.83 3.19 -14.89
N ARG A 69 13.98 3.60 -16.15
CA ARG A 69 13.11 4.62 -16.75
C ARG A 69 11.64 4.22 -16.67
N ALA A 70 11.34 2.95 -16.94
CA ALA A 70 9.98 2.41 -16.82
C ALA A 70 9.39 2.59 -15.42
N ARG A 71 10.20 2.44 -14.36
CA ARG A 71 9.73 2.65 -12.99
C ARG A 71 9.45 4.13 -12.69
N ILE A 72 10.29 5.04 -13.17
CA ILE A 72 10.01 6.48 -13.07
C ILE A 72 8.72 6.81 -13.82
N THR A 73 8.54 6.31 -15.04
CA THR A 73 7.30 6.52 -15.81
C THR A 73 6.06 6.01 -15.07
N GLN A 74 6.13 4.83 -14.43
CA GLN A 74 5.02 4.32 -13.61
C GLN A 74 4.66 5.27 -12.46
N LEU A 75 5.66 5.83 -11.77
CA LEU A 75 5.44 6.81 -10.71
C LEU A 75 4.79 8.07 -11.27
N MET A 76 5.36 8.63 -12.36
CA MET A 76 4.84 9.84 -12.98
C MET A 76 3.42 9.66 -13.51
N ASN A 77 3.05 8.48 -14.02
CA ASN A 77 1.69 8.21 -14.49
C ASN A 77 0.63 8.34 -13.38
N LEU A 78 0.99 8.19 -12.10
CA LEU A 78 0.04 8.42 -11.00
C LEU A 78 -0.46 9.88 -10.96
N THR A 79 0.34 10.83 -11.43
CA THR A 79 -0.04 12.26 -11.51
C THR A 79 -1.04 12.54 -12.64
N LEU A 80 -1.35 11.55 -13.50
CA LEU A 80 -2.37 11.64 -14.55
C LEU A 80 -3.77 11.25 -14.07
N LEU A 81 -3.90 10.77 -12.83
CA LEU A 81 -5.19 10.53 -12.20
C LEU A 81 -5.98 11.84 -12.08
N ALA A 82 -7.31 11.77 -12.09
CA ALA A 82 -8.16 12.92 -11.79
C ALA A 82 -7.79 13.51 -10.42
N PRO A 83 -7.77 14.85 -10.25
CA PRO A 83 -7.31 15.48 -9.01
C PRO A 83 -8.01 14.98 -7.74
N ASP A 84 -9.31 14.75 -7.80
CA ASP A 84 -10.11 14.20 -6.70
C ASP A 84 -9.77 12.73 -6.38
N ILE A 85 -9.30 11.97 -7.37
CA ILE A 85 -8.81 10.59 -7.15
C ILE A 85 -7.41 10.64 -6.53
N GLN A 86 -6.55 11.55 -6.95
CA GLN A 86 -5.23 11.74 -6.35
C GLN A 86 -5.33 12.05 -4.85
N GLU A 87 -6.25 12.94 -4.47
CA GLU A 87 -6.53 13.25 -3.07
C GLU A 87 -6.95 11.99 -2.29
N GLN A 88 -7.91 11.22 -2.81
CA GLN A 88 -8.35 9.98 -2.17
C GLN A 88 -7.23 8.94 -2.05
N VAL A 89 -6.36 8.83 -3.06
CA VAL A 89 -5.19 7.94 -3.03
C VAL A 89 -4.21 8.36 -1.94
N LEU A 90 -3.99 9.67 -1.73
CA LEU A 90 -3.10 10.18 -0.68
C LEU A 90 -3.61 9.88 0.73
N TYR A 91 -4.92 9.74 0.91
CA TYR A 91 -5.54 9.36 2.19
C TYR A 91 -5.64 7.85 2.43
N LEU A 92 -5.18 7.01 1.49
CA LEU A 92 -5.17 5.57 1.70
C LEU A 92 -4.16 5.17 2.78
N GLU A 93 -4.58 4.31 3.69
CA GLU A 93 -3.74 3.74 4.74
C GLU A 93 -3.59 2.23 4.55
N ALA A 94 -2.39 1.73 4.83
CA ALA A 94 -2.16 0.33 5.11
C ALA A 94 -2.39 0.07 6.61
N VAL A 95 -3.18 -0.96 6.92
CA VAL A 95 -3.53 -1.36 8.29
C VAL A 95 -2.88 -2.70 8.58
N ASP A 96 -2.08 -2.78 9.64
CA ASP A 96 -1.32 -3.98 10.03
C ASP A 96 -0.48 -4.57 8.87
N GLY A 97 0.03 -3.68 8.03
CA GLY A 97 0.85 -4.02 6.86
C GLY A 97 0.05 -4.46 5.62
N ARG A 98 -1.28 -4.59 5.71
CA ARG A 98 -2.15 -4.87 4.56
C ARG A 98 -2.37 -3.59 3.76
N GLU A 99 -1.94 -3.61 2.50
CA GLU A 99 -2.18 -2.50 1.57
C GLU A 99 -3.64 -2.55 1.08
N PRO A 100 -4.31 -1.39 0.97
CA PRO A 100 -5.69 -1.34 0.50
C PRO A 100 -5.76 -1.66 -1.00
N MET A 101 -4.72 -1.35 -1.78
CA MET A 101 -4.64 -1.70 -3.20
C MET A 101 -3.19 -1.68 -3.67
N SER A 102 -2.93 -2.32 -4.80
CA SER A 102 -1.64 -2.27 -5.48
C SER A 102 -1.58 -1.14 -6.51
N GLU A 103 -0.37 -0.77 -6.95
CA GLU A 103 -0.23 0.14 -8.10
C GLU A 103 -0.81 -0.47 -9.38
N ARG A 104 -0.77 -1.80 -9.52
CA ARG A 104 -1.35 -2.48 -10.68
C ARG A 104 -2.85 -2.24 -10.78
N ASP A 105 -3.54 -2.19 -9.64
CA ASP A 105 -4.98 -1.90 -9.60
C ASP A 105 -5.25 -0.46 -10.03
N LEU A 106 -4.41 0.50 -9.61
CA LEU A 106 -4.52 1.89 -10.04
C LEU A 106 -4.26 2.09 -11.54
N ARG A 107 -3.49 1.21 -12.20
CA ARG A 107 -3.24 1.35 -13.64
C ARG A 107 -4.52 1.26 -14.47
N THR A 108 -5.52 0.48 -14.06
CA THR A 108 -6.80 0.43 -14.79
C THR A 108 -7.49 1.79 -14.78
N VAL A 109 -7.43 2.48 -13.65
CA VAL A 109 -7.99 3.83 -13.47
C VAL A 109 -7.21 4.85 -14.30
N ILE A 110 -5.88 4.83 -14.26
CA ILE A 110 -5.03 5.75 -15.03
C ILE A 110 -5.34 5.67 -16.54
N TYR A 111 -5.56 4.46 -17.06
CA TYR A 111 -5.78 4.22 -18.49
C TYR A 111 -7.24 4.20 -18.92
N ALA A 112 -8.19 4.55 -18.05
CA ALA A 112 -9.62 4.55 -18.35
C ALA A 112 -10.04 5.60 -19.40
N GLY A 113 -9.16 6.55 -19.75
CA GLY A 113 -9.43 7.62 -20.70
C GLY A 113 -9.49 8.99 -20.00
N ASP A 114 -10.57 9.72 -20.23
CA ASP A 114 -10.80 11.01 -19.56
C ASP A 114 -11.13 10.86 -18.06
N TRP A 115 -11.08 11.96 -17.32
CA TRP A 115 -11.35 11.95 -15.88
C TRP A 115 -12.76 11.46 -15.51
N GLY A 116 -13.75 11.54 -16.40
CA GLY A 116 -15.07 10.98 -16.18
C GLY A 116 -15.00 9.45 -16.14
N ALA A 117 -14.34 8.84 -17.12
CA ALA A 117 -14.09 7.41 -17.16
C ALA A 117 -13.22 6.94 -15.98
N GLN A 118 -12.19 7.70 -15.61
CA GLN A 118 -11.37 7.39 -14.43
C GLN A 118 -12.21 7.34 -13.14
N ARG A 119 -13.15 8.27 -12.95
CA ARG A 119 -14.03 8.26 -11.76
C ARG A 119 -14.98 7.07 -11.72
N ILE A 120 -15.42 6.58 -12.88
CA ILE A 120 -16.23 5.36 -12.97
C ILE A 120 -15.39 4.16 -12.54
N GLU A 121 -14.22 3.97 -13.14
CA GLU A 121 -13.31 2.86 -12.81
C GLU A 121 -12.82 2.91 -11.36
N TRP A 122 -12.57 4.11 -10.83
CA TRP A 122 -12.21 4.28 -9.43
C TRP A 122 -13.31 3.80 -8.48
N ARG A 123 -14.58 4.11 -8.74
CA ARG A 123 -15.69 3.59 -7.92
C ARG A 123 -15.76 2.06 -7.96
N HIS A 124 -15.68 1.46 -9.14
CA HIS A 124 -15.69 0.01 -9.29
C HIS A 124 -14.52 -0.65 -8.52
N LEU A 125 -13.32 -0.08 -8.62
CA LEU A 125 -12.14 -0.56 -7.90
C LEU A 125 -12.34 -0.47 -6.37
N ARG A 126 -12.89 0.64 -5.88
CA ARG A 126 -13.17 0.84 -4.44
C ARG A 126 -14.21 -0.15 -3.90
N GLU A 127 -15.24 -0.45 -4.68
CA GLU A 127 -16.27 -1.44 -4.32
C GLU A 127 -15.67 -2.86 -4.21
N GLN A 128 -14.84 -3.26 -5.18
CA GLN A 128 -14.15 -4.56 -5.16
C GLN A 128 -13.21 -4.70 -3.95
N THR A 129 -12.52 -3.61 -3.62
CA THR A 129 -11.57 -3.56 -2.51
C THR A 129 -12.28 -3.65 -1.16
N ALA A 130 -13.38 -2.93 -0.99
CA ALA A 130 -14.19 -2.95 0.24
C ALA A 130 -14.83 -4.33 0.47
N TYR A 131 -15.34 -4.97 -0.59
CA TYR A 131 -15.89 -6.32 -0.50
C TYR A 131 -14.83 -7.35 -0.06
N ALA A 132 -13.60 -7.23 -0.55
CA ALA A 132 -12.50 -8.11 -0.17
C ALA A 132 -12.05 -7.94 1.29
N SER A 133 -12.12 -6.72 1.85
CA SER A 133 -11.82 -6.49 3.26
C SER A 133 -12.89 -7.09 4.18
N ASP A 134 -14.18 -6.89 3.88
CA ASP A 134 -15.28 -7.38 4.72
C ASP A 134 -15.38 -8.92 4.75
N ALA A 135 -15.10 -9.57 3.62
CA ALA A 135 -15.03 -11.03 3.53
C ALA A 135 -13.86 -11.63 4.34
N SER A 136 -12.83 -10.84 4.64
CA SER A 136 -11.66 -11.27 5.41
C SER A 136 -11.85 -11.19 6.92
N ASP A 137 -12.80 -10.38 7.40
CA ASP A 137 -13.05 -10.11 8.82
C ASP A 137 -14.10 -11.04 9.46
N HIS A 138 -14.74 -11.92 8.68
CA HIS A 138 -15.64 -12.97 9.19
C HIS A 138 -14.93 -14.33 9.26
N PRO A 139 -14.40 -14.76 10.42
CA PRO A 139 -14.02 -16.15 10.59
C PRO A 139 -15.29 -17.01 10.58
N HIS A 140 -15.29 -18.06 9.77
CA HIS A 140 -16.34 -19.07 9.67
C HIS A 140 -16.97 -19.40 11.04
N SER A 141 -18.30 -19.28 11.10
CA SER A 141 -19.15 -19.76 12.20
C SER A 141 -19.00 -21.26 12.45
#